data_AF-A0A6H2CUV4-F1
#
_entry.id   AF-A0A6H2CUV4-F1
#
_cell.length_a   1.000
_cell.length_b   1.000
_cell.length_c   1.000
_cell.angle_alpha   90.00
_cell.angle_beta   90.00
_cell.angle_gamma   90.00
#
_symmetry.space_group_name_H-M   'P 1'
#
loop_
_entity.id
_entity.type
_entity.pdbx_description
1 polymer ?
#
loop_
_entity_poly.entity_id
_entity_poly.type
_entity_poly.pdbx_seq_one_letter_code
_entity_poly.pdbx_strand_id
1 'polypeptide(L)'
;MFLNSAQSRHANALGWSPEKTFSVNITDVWISRDVQVSIGRQLNALCISYDLPYSMLREMLVQELFWHEESGRLGLSIEVRDSDVDSIYIEIPESHWGFREEQNATQ
;
A
#
# COMPACT_ATOMS: atom_id res chain seq x y z
N MET A 1 -6.64 -0.27 24.13
CA MET A 1 -6.68 0.17 22.73
C MET A 1 -6.53 -1.09 21.90
N PHE A 2 -7.59 -1.55 21.23
CA PHE A 2 -7.50 -2.74 20.38
C PHE A 2 -6.90 -2.30 19.05
N LEU A 3 -5.70 -2.78 18.72
CA LEU A 3 -5.14 -2.62 17.37
C LEU A 3 -6.14 -3.19 16.37
N ASN A 4 -6.44 -2.42 15.32
CA ASN A 4 -7.38 -2.81 14.29
C ASN A 4 -6.84 -4.11 13.64
N SER A 5 -7.66 -5.15 13.48
CA SER A 5 -7.19 -6.49 13.06
C SER A 5 -6.50 -6.47 11.69
N ALA A 6 -6.85 -5.51 10.82
CA ALA A 6 -6.21 -5.30 9.52
C ALA A 6 -4.76 -4.78 9.65
N GLN A 7 -4.52 -3.79 10.52
CA GLN A 7 -3.21 -3.18 10.77
C GLN A 7 -2.20 -4.21 11.28
N SER A 8 -2.62 -5.04 12.26
CA SER A 8 -1.75 -6.11 12.78
C SER A 8 -1.44 -7.17 11.73
N ARG A 9 -2.42 -7.55 10.89
CA ARG A 9 -2.17 -8.50 9.78
C ARG A 9 -1.19 -7.94 8.76
N HIS A 10 -1.37 -6.69 8.36
CA HIS A 10 -0.49 -6.02 7.40
C HIS A 10 0.93 -5.89 7.95
N ALA A 11 1.08 -5.39 9.17
CA ALA A 11 2.37 -5.27 9.83
C ALA A 11 3.08 -6.64 9.91
N ASN A 12 2.38 -7.68 10.34
CA ASN A 12 2.94 -9.03 10.40
C ASN A 12 3.34 -9.57 9.02
N ALA A 13 2.56 -9.31 7.97
CA ALA A 13 2.87 -9.75 6.61
C ALA A 13 4.15 -9.08 6.05
N LEU A 14 4.43 -7.84 6.48
CA LEU A 14 5.64 -7.10 6.11
C LEU A 14 6.78 -7.24 7.13
N GLY A 15 6.59 -8.02 8.19
CA GLY A 15 7.58 -8.16 9.27
C GLY A 15 7.80 -6.88 10.07
N TRP A 16 6.82 -5.98 10.09
CA TRP A 16 6.82 -4.72 10.84
C TRP A 16 6.20 -4.89 12.22
N SER A 17 6.57 -4.00 13.14
CA SER A 17 5.96 -3.96 14.47
C SER A 17 4.55 -3.31 14.36
N PRO A 18 3.47 -4.03 14.74
CA PRO A 18 2.11 -3.51 14.64
C PRO A 18 1.90 -2.19 15.40
N GLU A 19 2.57 -2.03 16.54
CA GLU A 19 2.52 -0.84 17.39
C GLU A 19 3.20 0.40 16.79
N LYS A 20 4.03 0.22 15.75
CA LYS A 20 4.69 1.29 14.99
C LYS A 20 4.16 1.47 13.58
N THR A 21 3.16 0.69 13.21
CA THR A 21 2.49 0.78 11.92
C THR A 21 1.26 1.65 12.09
N PHE A 22 0.92 2.52 11.14
CA PHE A 22 -0.24 3.43 11.22
C PHE A 22 -0.96 3.46 9.88
N SER A 23 -2.30 3.44 9.89
CA SER A 23 -3.06 3.63 8.65
C SER A 23 -2.97 5.08 8.18
N VAL A 24 -2.79 5.30 6.88
CA VAL A 24 -2.71 6.63 6.26
C VAL A 24 -3.67 6.71 5.08
N ASN A 25 -4.26 7.89 4.84
CA ASN A 25 -5.10 8.07 3.66
C ASN A 25 -4.24 8.35 2.43
N ILE A 26 -4.65 7.78 1.28
CA ILE A 26 -3.99 8.02 -0.01
C ILE A 26 -4.01 9.49 -0.44
N THR A 27 -5.00 10.26 0.04
CA THR A 27 -5.09 11.70 -0.22
C THR A 27 -4.02 12.51 0.51
N ASP A 28 -3.49 11.99 1.61
CA ASP A 28 -2.59 12.71 2.50
C ASP A 28 -1.12 12.48 2.13
N VAL A 29 -0.86 11.54 1.22
CA VAL A 29 0.47 11.17 0.77
C VAL A 29 0.67 11.46 -0.72
N TRP A 30 1.91 11.77 -1.09
CA TRP A 30 2.37 11.68 -2.47
C TRP A 30 3.23 10.42 -2.62
N ILE A 31 3.15 9.79 -3.79
CA ILE A 31 4.01 8.67 -4.18
C ILE A 31 4.65 9.05 -5.50
N SER A 32 5.94 8.79 -5.66
CA SER A 32 6.69 9.06 -6.87
C SER A 32 6.07 8.37 -8.09
N ARG A 33 6.13 9.03 -9.26
CA ARG A 33 5.41 8.59 -10.46
C ARG A 33 5.94 7.26 -11.00
N ASP A 34 7.24 7.03 -10.90
CA ASP A 34 7.90 5.78 -11.26
C ASP A 34 7.41 4.60 -10.41
N VAL A 35 7.23 4.80 -9.10
CA VAL A 35 6.65 3.77 -8.22
C VAL A 35 5.19 3.51 -8.57
N GLN A 36 4.38 4.54 -8.81
CA GLN A 36 2.98 4.36 -9.23
C GLN A 36 2.89 3.53 -10.53
N VAL A 37 3.75 3.81 -11.52
CA VAL A 37 3.81 3.05 -12.78
C VAL A 37 4.25 1.61 -12.53
N SER A 38 5.23 1.39 -11.65
CA SER A 38 5.70 0.05 -11.26
C SER A 38 4.57 -0.78 -10.64
N ILE A 39 3.84 -0.22 -9.67
CA ILE A 39 2.69 -0.85 -9.03
C ILE A 39 1.64 -1.22 -10.08
N GLY A 40 1.28 -0.28 -10.97
CA GLY A 40 0.31 -0.53 -12.03
C GLY A 40 0.73 -1.67 -12.97
N ARG A 41 2.03 -1.80 -13.29
CA ARG A 41 2.55 -2.91 -14.10
C ARG A 41 2.47 -4.25 -13.38
N GLN A 42 2.78 -4.29 -12.08
CA GLN A 42 2.69 -5.51 -11.28
C GLN A 42 1.24 -5.98 -11.17
N LEU A 43 0.31 -5.08 -10.88
CA LEU A 43 -1.12 -5.38 -10.86
C LEU A 43 -1.64 -5.88 -12.21
N ASN A 44 -1.18 -5.27 -13.30
CA ASN A 44 -1.54 -5.73 -14.64
C ASN A 44 -1.07 -7.17 -14.92
N ALA A 45 0.16 -7.50 -14.52
CA ALA A 45 0.70 -8.84 -14.68
C ALA A 45 -0.10 -9.88 -13.85
N LEU A 46 -0.57 -9.49 -12.66
CA LEU A 46 -1.43 -10.32 -11.83
C LEU A 46 -2.79 -10.55 -12.47
N CYS A 47 -3.44 -9.50 -12.99
CA CYS A 47 -4.70 -9.67 -13.71
C CYS A 47 -4.57 -10.66 -14.89
N ILE A 48 -3.46 -10.60 -15.63
CA ILE A 48 -3.19 -11.55 -16.72
C ILE A 48 -2.97 -12.97 -16.20
N SER A 49 -2.22 -13.12 -15.10
CA SER A 49 -1.87 -14.44 -14.55
C SER A 49 -3.06 -15.17 -13.96
N TYR A 50 -4.02 -14.43 -13.41
CA TYR A 50 -5.22 -14.96 -12.75
C TYR A 50 -6.50 -14.81 -13.60
N ASP A 51 -6.37 -14.42 -14.88
CA ASP A 51 -7.50 -14.17 -15.79
C ASP A 51 -8.57 -13.23 -15.20
N LEU A 52 -8.12 -12.20 -14.46
CA LEU A 52 -8.99 -11.23 -13.81
C LEU A 52 -9.33 -10.09 -14.77
N PRO A 53 -10.56 -9.55 -14.72
CA PRO A 53 -10.96 -8.44 -15.58
C PRO A 53 -10.18 -7.17 -15.21
N TYR A 54 -9.78 -6.40 -16.23
CA TYR A 54 -9.07 -5.12 -16.04
C TYR A 54 -9.82 -4.10 -15.17
N SER A 55 -11.16 -4.17 -15.11
CA SER A 55 -11.95 -3.33 -14.20
C SER A 55 -11.58 -3.54 -12.73
N MET A 56 -11.17 -4.75 -12.37
CA MET A 56 -10.73 -5.12 -11.02
C MET A 56 -9.42 -4.45 -10.64
N LEU A 57 -8.55 -4.14 -11.61
CA LEU A 57 -7.30 -3.42 -11.37
C LEU A 57 -7.56 -2.05 -10.74
N ARG A 58 -8.66 -1.38 -11.12
CA ARG A 58 -9.04 -0.09 -10.53
C ARG A 58 -9.55 -0.24 -9.10
N GLU A 59 -10.27 -1.32 -8.82
CA GLU A 59 -10.76 -1.62 -7.46
C GLU A 59 -9.60 -2.01 -6.53
N MET A 60 -8.60 -2.75 -7.04
CA MET A 60 -7.35 -3.08 -6.36
C MET A 60 -6.48 -1.85 -6.03
N LEU A 61 -6.64 -0.73 -6.75
CA LEU A 61 -5.91 0.51 -6.47
C LEU A 61 -6.54 1.35 -5.34
N VAL A 62 -7.77 1.07 -4.92
CA VAL A 62 -8.46 1.80 -3.83
C VAL A 62 -8.19 1.09 -2.50
N GLN A 63 -6.93 0.96 -2.11
CA GLN A 63 -6.58 0.13 -0.97
C GLN A 63 -5.73 0.79 0.10
N GLU A 64 -5.84 0.18 1.28
CA GLU A 64 -5.34 0.68 2.56
C GLU A 64 -3.83 0.87 2.50
N LEU A 65 -3.40 2.07 2.89
CA LEU A 65 -2.00 2.41 3.04
C LEU A 65 -1.63 2.41 4.52
N PHE A 66 -0.42 1.95 4.81
CA PHE A 66 0.12 1.88 6.15
C PHE A 66 1.53 2.45 6.18
N TRP A 67 1.83 3.35 7.11
CA TRP A 67 3.17 3.87 7.34
C TRP A 67 3.79 3.18 8.55
N HIS A 68 5.03 2.74 8.42
CA HIS A 68 5.82 2.19 9.53
C HIS A 68 6.81 3.24 10.03
N GLU A 69 6.50 3.84 11.19
CA GLU A 69 7.20 4.98 11.80
C GLU A 69 8.70 4.76 11.93
N GLU A 70 9.11 3.58 12.39
CA GLU A 70 10.52 3.30 12.68
C GLU A 70 11.38 3.19 11.41
N SER A 71 10.80 2.68 10.33
CA SER A 71 11.54 2.43 9.08
C SER A 71 11.35 3.50 8.01
N GLY A 72 10.41 4.44 8.20
CA GLY A 72 10.02 5.41 7.17
C GLY A 72 9.35 4.80 5.93
N ARG A 73 8.99 3.51 5.96
CA ARG A 73 8.41 2.81 4.80
C ARG A 73 6.89 2.96 4.75
N LEU A 74 6.37 2.99 3.54
CA LEU A 74 4.94 2.95 3.26
C LEU A 74 4.58 1.57 2.69
N GLY A 75 3.55 0.95 3.23
CA GLY A 75 3.01 -0.33 2.84
C GLY A 75 1.67 -0.12 2.15
N LEU A 76 1.49 -0.76 1.01
CA LEU A 76 0.21 -0.85 0.31
C LEU A 76 -0.30 -2.28 0.42
N SER A 77 -1.49 -2.44 0.99
CA SER A 77 -2.20 -3.72 0.99
C SER A 77 -3.10 -3.78 -0.24
N ILE A 78 -3.19 -4.93 -0.91
CA ILE A 78 -4.08 -5.14 -2.05
C ILE A 78 -4.80 -6.48 -1.88
N GLU A 79 -6.03 -6.45 -1.38
CA GLU A 79 -6.99 -7.56 -1.40
C GLU A 79 -7.33 -7.94 -2.83
N VAL A 80 -7.10 -9.20 -3.19
CA VAL A 80 -7.45 -9.76 -4.50
C VAL A 80 -8.62 -10.69 -4.30
N ARG A 81 -9.82 -10.20 -4.61
CA ARG A 81 -11.04 -11.01 -4.55
C ARG A 81 -11.04 -12.06 -5.65
N ASP A 82 -11.78 -13.14 -5.44
CA ASP A 82 -11.97 -14.22 -6.41
C ASP A 82 -10.67 -14.85 -6.92
N SER A 83 -9.61 -14.86 -6.09
CA SER A 83 -8.34 -15.53 -6.40
C SER A 83 -7.86 -16.37 -5.21
N ASP A 84 -6.93 -17.30 -5.48
CA ASP A 84 -6.25 -18.08 -4.44
C ASP A 84 -5.27 -17.23 -3.59
N VAL A 85 -5.03 -15.98 -3.98
CA VAL A 85 -4.19 -15.02 -3.24
C VAL A 85 -5.10 -14.05 -2.52
N ASP A 86 -5.15 -14.13 -1.19
CA ASP A 86 -6.02 -13.26 -0.40
C ASP A 86 -5.58 -11.78 -0.44
N SER A 87 -4.26 -11.52 -0.41
CA SER A 87 -3.72 -10.17 -0.37
C SER A 87 -2.28 -10.09 -0.88
N ILE A 88 -1.96 -8.98 -1.54
CA ILE A 88 -0.62 -8.61 -1.96
C ILE A 88 -0.16 -7.43 -1.12
N TYR A 89 1.09 -7.46 -0.69
CA TYR A 89 1.70 -6.41 0.10
C TYR A 89 2.88 -5.81 -0.67
N ILE A 90 2.87 -4.48 -0.83
CA ILE A 90 3.91 -3.76 -1.55
C ILE A 90 4.56 -2.76 -0.59
N GLU A 91 5.88 -2.85 -0.44
CA GLU A 91 6.66 -1.86 0.29
C GLU A 91 7.17 -0.75 -0.65
N ILE A 92 7.03 0.49 -0.21
CA ILE A 92 7.50 1.70 -0.87
C ILE A 92 8.55 2.36 0.04
N PRO A 93 9.81 2.48 -0.41
CA PRO A 93 10.87 3.12 0.37
C PRO A 93 10.62 4.62 0.59
N GLU A 94 11.10 5.16 1.72
CA GLU A 94 10.94 6.57 2.13
C GLU A 94 11.30 7.58 1.03
N SER A 95 12.32 7.31 0.21
CA SER A 95 12.74 8.22 -0.87
C SER A 95 11.71 8.40 -2.00
N HIS A 96 10.64 7.61 -2.00
CA HIS A 96 9.66 7.53 -3.08
C HIS A 96 8.24 7.93 -2.66
N TRP A 97 8.06 8.42 -1.44
CA TRP A 97 6.77 8.90 -0.95
C TRP A 97 6.97 9.98 0.13
N GLY A 98 5.88 10.61 0.56
CA GLY A 98 5.90 11.48 1.74
C GLY A 98 4.51 12.04 2.05
N PHE A 99 4.36 12.69 3.20
CA PHE A 99 3.13 13.41 3.53
C PHE A 99 3.04 14.70 2.71
N ARG A 100 1.84 15.02 2.22
CA ARG A 100 1.60 16.25 1.45
C ARG A 100 1.70 17.50 2.30
N GLU A 101 1.37 17.41 3.59
CA GLU A 101 1.49 18.53 4.53
C GLU A 101 2.94 19.00 4.67
N GLU A 102 3.91 18.07 4.66
CA GLU A 102 5.35 18.37 4.76
C GLU A 102 5.86 19.11 3.52
N GLN A 103 5.33 18.81 2.33
CA GLN A 103 5.62 19.55 1.10
C GLN A 103 5.13 21.00 1.16
N ASN A 104 3.97 21.24 1.78
CA ASN A 104 3.42 22.59 1.91
C ASN A 104 4.13 23.40 3.00
N ALA A 105 4.71 22.75 4.01
CA ALA A 105 5.47 23.41 5.07
C ALA A 105 6.88 23.85 4.63
N THR A 106 7.39 23.33 3.51
CA THR A 106 8.69 23.73 2.93
C THR A 106 8.58 24.78 1.80
N GLN A 107 7.37 25.25 1.49
CA GLN A 107 7.11 26.36 0.56
C GLN A 107 6.81 27.66 1.32
#